data_AF-A0A7C6W3T2-F1
#
_entry.id   AF-A0A7C6W3T2-F1
#
_cell.length_a   1.000
_cell.length_b   1.000
_cell.length_c   1.000
_cell.angle_alpha   90.00
_cell.angle_beta   90.00
_cell.angle_gamma   90.00
#
_symmetry.space_group_name_H-M   'P 1'
#
loop_
_entity.id
_entity.type
_entity.pdbx_description
1 polymer ?
#
loop_
_entity_poly.entity_id
_entity_poly.type
_entity_poly.pdbx_seq_one_letter_code
_entity_poly.pdbx_strand_id
1 'polypeptide(L)'
;MPMKPWPDFQDERERLRRVFVQLVRPGEGTEDTRQVATREQVGLDNWNLVTELADERLVVTRRNTQGQETVEVVHEALLRHWQPLRQWIEQDRQFRVWQNRLRLAVQEWKEKKRDEGALLRGTRLAEAEERLNDHLDELSQSEKEYIKASIALREWETATRRRSRWWAIVGFMAFSILVSILAGSATLQSREAIKQRDLALARQLAAQAGLRLDNTGVGLVQSALLVTESLQRNLTPSASVTWTQTMDLLPRHQPILLPYKGGVSDVTFEPNSQRLATANLDGTAWTWDAATGQKLTQLTYAGSVEPMTFSSNGQRLAMASVDGSARVWDVASGRELARLVHESKVTTIAFSPSGQRLATASGDNAARVWDVTSGRELTRLTHASLVQNMTFSPDGQRLATASRDKTARVWDVASSRELVRLTHEAPVYRVAFSPDGQRLATFSDDKTARIWLWRAEDLIAEACKRLPRNLTHQEWRQYMREEVPYHATCPNLPVPKD
;
A
#
# COMPACT_ATOMS: atom_id res chain seq x y z
N MET A 1 -64.78 62.24 -44.00
CA MET A 1 -64.10 62.15 -42.68
C MET A 1 -64.17 60.70 -42.22
N PRO A 2 -63.07 60.12 -41.72
CA PRO A 2 -62.43 60.56 -40.48
C PRO A 2 -60.99 61.04 -40.64
N MET A 3 -60.58 61.83 -39.64
CA MET A 3 -59.27 62.45 -39.44
C MET A 3 -58.16 61.42 -39.28
N LYS A 4 -57.04 61.68 -39.95
CA LYS A 4 -55.75 61.00 -39.79
C LYS A 4 -55.17 61.35 -38.41
N PRO A 5 -54.60 60.40 -37.65
CA PRO A 5 -53.88 60.73 -36.42
C PRO A 5 -52.66 61.60 -36.76
N TRP A 6 -52.46 62.66 -35.97
CA TRP A 6 -51.36 63.61 -36.10
C TRP A 6 -50.01 62.90 -35.87
N PRO A 7 -48.97 63.14 -36.71
CA PRO A 7 -47.64 62.60 -36.50
C PRO A 7 -47.05 63.03 -35.15
N ASP A 8 -46.36 62.11 -34.50
CA ASP A 8 -45.61 62.39 -33.28
C ASP A 8 -44.46 63.35 -33.64
N PHE A 9 -44.52 64.59 -33.13
CA PHE A 9 -43.55 65.65 -33.43
C PHE A 9 -42.09 65.24 -33.17
N GLN A 10 -41.86 64.22 -32.34
CA GLN A 10 -40.51 63.68 -32.09
C GLN A 10 -39.97 62.84 -33.26
N ASP A 11 -40.81 62.03 -33.92
CA ASP A 11 -40.36 61.17 -35.03
C ASP A 11 -40.05 62.01 -36.29
N GLU A 12 -40.87 63.03 -36.56
CA GLU A 12 -40.59 64.00 -37.63
C GLU A 12 -39.32 64.83 -37.34
N ARG A 13 -39.10 65.24 -36.08
CA ARG A 13 -37.89 65.96 -35.69
C ARG A 13 -36.62 65.11 -35.82
N GLU A 14 -36.69 63.82 -35.49
CA GLU A 14 -35.56 62.91 -35.68
C GLU A 14 -35.29 62.60 -37.17
N ARG A 15 -36.34 62.48 -38.00
CA ARG A 15 -36.17 62.37 -39.45
C ARG A 15 -35.55 63.64 -40.05
N LEU A 16 -36.00 64.82 -39.62
CA LEU A 16 -35.42 66.11 -40.00
C LEU A 16 -33.95 66.20 -39.59
N ARG A 17 -33.62 65.83 -38.34
CA ARG A 17 -32.24 65.76 -37.86
C ARG A 17 -31.40 64.84 -38.73
N ARG A 18 -31.85 63.60 -38.99
CA ARG A 18 -31.14 62.63 -39.83
C ARG A 18 -30.88 63.16 -41.23
N VAL A 19 -31.87 63.79 -41.87
CA VAL A 19 -31.69 64.41 -43.19
C VAL A 19 -30.64 65.51 -43.13
N PHE A 20 -30.78 66.50 -42.25
CA PHE A 20 -29.88 67.65 -42.23
C PHE A 20 -28.44 67.27 -41.83
N VAL A 21 -28.25 66.38 -40.85
CA VAL A 21 -26.91 65.92 -40.46
C VAL A 21 -26.21 65.19 -41.62
N GLN A 22 -26.95 64.49 -42.49
CA GLN A 22 -26.39 63.86 -43.69
C GLN A 22 -25.87 64.87 -44.74
N LEU A 23 -26.39 66.10 -44.73
CA LEU A 23 -26.05 67.18 -45.68
C LEU A 23 -24.91 68.08 -45.20
N VAL A 24 -24.25 67.71 -44.10
CA VAL A 24 -23.14 68.46 -43.52
C VAL A 24 -21.90 67.57 -43.46
N ARG A 25 -20.77 68.16 -43.86
CA ARG A 25 -19.43 67.63 -43.63
C ARG A 25 -18.82 68.37 -42.44
N PRO A 26 -18.70 67.71 -41.27
CA PRO A 26 -18.03 68.33 -40.14
C PRO A 26 -16.55 68.58 -40.44
N GLY A 27 -16.05 69.75 -40.07
CA GLY A 27 -14.61 70.04 -40.13
C GLY A 27 -13.87 69.41 -38.95
N GLU A 28 -12.74 68.76 -39.20
CA GLU A 28 -11.81 68.33 -38.13
C GLU A 28 -10.93 69.53 -37.72
N GLY A 29 -11.51 70.48 -36.98
CA GLY A 29 -10.84 71.72 -36.56
C GLY A 29 -10.99 72.90 -37.55
N THR A 30 -11.81 72.75 -38.58
CA THR A 30 -12.23 73.81 -39.53
C THR A 30 -13.74 74.03 -39.46
N GLU A 31 -14.27 75.06 -40.14
CA GLU A 31 -15.71 75.30 -40.19
C GLU A 31 -16.47 74.14 -40.88
N ASP A 32 -17.69 73.87 -40.40
CA ASP A 32 -18.58 72.86 -40.97
C ASP A 32 -19.11 73.34 -42.33
N THR A 33 -19.00 72.48 -43.35
CA THR A 33 -19.34 72.82 -44.74
C THR A 33 -20.51 71.99 -45.23
N ARG A 34 -21.27 72.52 -46.20
CA ARG A 34 -22.35 71.75 -46.82
C ARG A 34 -21.80 70.58 -47.63
N GLN A 35 -22.52 69.47 -47.62
CA GLN A 35 -22.21 68.26 -48.36
C GLN A 35 -23.37 67.92 -49.29
N VAL A 36 -23.03 67.54 -50.52
CA VAL A 36 -23.95 66.90 -51.45
C VAL A 36 -24.13 65.45 -51.02
N ALA A 37 -25.35 65.08 -50.66
CA ALA A 37 -25.70 63.70 -50.32
C ALA A 37 -26.58 63.08 -51.41
N THR A 38 -26.39 61.79 -51.67
CA THR A 38 -27.25 61.04 -52.61
C THR A 38 -28.53 60.57 -51.91
N ARG A 39 -29.55 60.26 -52.71
CA ARG A 39 -30.81 59.67 -52.22
C ARG A 39 -30.62 58.41 -51.36
N GLU A 40 -29.60 57.60 -51.64
CA GLU A 40 -29.28 56.43 -50.80
C GLU A 40 -28.68 56.83 -49.45
N GLN A 41 -27.86 57.88 -49.41
CA GLN A 41 -27.17 58.35 -48.20
C GLN A 41 -28.10 59.04 -47.20
N VAL A 42 -29.16 59.69 -47.69
CA VAL A 42 -30.16 60.36 -46.85
C VAL A 42 -31.23 59.38 -46.33
N GLY A 43 -31.27 58.18 -46.89
CA GLY A 43 -32.29 57.17 -46.62
C GLY A 43 -33.49 57.33 -47.55
N LEU A 44 -33.90 56.23 -48.20
CA LEU A 44 -35.01 56.21 -49.15
C LEU A 44 -36.33 56.68 -48.52
N ASP A 45 -36.54 56.34 -47.25
CA ASP A 45 -37.76 56.64 -46.49
C ASP A 45 -37.85 58.10 -46.04
N ASN A 46 -36.77 58.87 -46.21
CA ASN A 46 -36.71 60.31 -45.89
C ASN A 46 -36.84 61.20 -47.13
N TRP A 47 -36.98 60.63 -48.34
CA TRP A 47 -36.94 61.40 -49.58
C TRP A 47 -38.20 62.26 -49.84
N ASN A 48 -39.34 61.78 -49.35
CA ASN A 48 -40.57 62.56 -49.22
C ASN A 48 -40.33 63.84 -48.40
N LEU A 49 -39.67 63.74 -47.24
CA LEU A 49 -39.32 64.89 -46.41
C LEU A 49 -38.31 65.82 -47.10
N VAL A 50 -37.34 65.29 -47.84
CA VAL A 50 -36.42 66.08 -48.67
C VAL A 50 -37.17 66.91 -49.72
N THR A 51 -38.24 66.36 -50.29
CA THR A 51 -39.05 67.06 -51.29
C THR A 51 -39.81 68.23 -50.66
N GLU A 52 -40.40 68.03 -49.47
CA GLU A 52 -41.05 69.10 -48.70
C GLU A 52 -40.06 70.20 -48.28
N LEU A 53 -38.87 69.82 -47.82
CA LEU A 53 -37.80 70.78 -47.49
C LEU A 53 -37.29 71.57 -48.70
N ALA A 54 -37.39 70.99 -49.91
CA ALA A 54 -37.02 71.67 -51.14
C ALA A 54 -38.07 72.72 -51.53
N ASP A 55 -39.35 72.42 -51.33
CA ASP A 55 -40.46 73.36 -51.53
C ASP A 55 -40.36 74.57 -50.58
N GLU A 56 -39.96 74.33 -49.31
CA GLU A 56 -39.67 75.36 -48.32
C GLU A 56 -38.31 76.06 -48.52
N ARG A 57 -37.58 75.73 -49.59
CA ARG A 57 -36.28 76.33 -49.97
C ARG A 57 -35.20 76.23 -48.88
N LEU A 58 -35.20 75.13 -48.12
CA LEU A 58 -34.16 74.80 -47.14
C LEU A 58 -33.08 73.89 -47.75
N VAL A 59 -33.44 73.04 -48.71
CA VAL A 59 -32.52 72.17 -49.46
C VAL A 59 -32.70 72.31 -50.98
N VAL A 60 -31.66 72.02 -51.75
CA VAL A 60 -31.70 72.00 -53.22
C VAL A 60 -31.53 70.57 -53.68
N THR A 61 -32.41 70.09 -54.57
CA THR A 61 -32.27 68.79 -55.22
C THR A 61 -31.71 68.94 -56.64
N ARG A 62 -30.78 68.07 -57.03
CA ARG A 62 -30.17 67.99 -58.38
C ARG A 62 -29.98 66.54 -58.80
N ARG A 63 -29.74 66.28 -60.09
CA ARG A 63 -29.23 64.99 -60.56
C ARG A 63 -27.73 65.06 -60.82
N ASN A 64 -26.98 64.07 -60.34
CA ASN A 64 -25.55 63.98 -60.58
C ASN A 64 -25.25 63.37 -61.97
N THR A 65 -23.96 63.29 -62.33
CA THR A 65 -23.48 62.72 -63.60
C THR A 65 -23.79 61.23 -63.80
N GLN A 66 -24.16 60.52 -62.73
CA GLN A 66 -24.58 59.12 -62.75
C GLN A 66 -26.12 58.97 -62.77
N GLY A 67 -26.86 60.06 -62.93
CA GLY A 67 -28.33 60.08 -62.96
C GLY A 67 -29.00 59.94 -61.59
N GLN A 68 -28.24 59.94 -60.49
CA GLN A 68 -28.77 59.82 -59.15
C GLN A 68 -29.25 61.18 -58.63
N GLU A 69 -30.37 61.16 -57.89
CA GLU A 69 -30.87 62.33 -57.20
C GLU A 69 -29.98 62.65 -55.99
N THR A 70 -29.63 63.92 -55.88
CA THR A 70 -28.74 64.48 -54.86
C THR A 70 -29.43 65.66 -54.19
N VAL A 71 -29.09 65.89 -52.94
CA VAL A 71 -29.61 66.97 -52.12
C VAL A 71 -28.46 67.67 -51.40
N GLU A 72 -28.56 69.00 -51.28
CA GLU A 72 -27.62 69.84 -50.52
C GLU A 72 -28.37 70.95 -49.77
N VAL A 73 -27.79 71.47 -48.68
CA VAL A 73 -28.36 72.63 -47.97
C VAL A 73 -28.24 73.89 -48.85
N VAL A 74 -29.32 74.67 -48.94
CA VAL A 74 -29.42 75.85 -49.84
C VAL A 74 -28.32 76.88 -49.56
N HIS A 75 -28.07 77.18 -48.28
CA HIS A 75 -27.07 78.18 -47.89
C HIS A 75 -26.32 77.79 -46.62
N GLU A 76 -24.99 77.99 -46.60
CA GLU A 76 -24.16 77.75 -45.41
C GLU A 76 -24.53 78.60 -44.19
N ALA A 77 -25.29 79.70 -44.37
CA ALA A 77 -25.82 80.49 -43.27
C ALA A 77 -26.70 79.64 -42.33
N LEU A 78 -27.38 78.62 -42.87
CA LEU A 78 -28.18 77.67 -42.07
C LEU A 78 -27.28 76.83 -41.14
N LEU A 79 -26.07 76.48 -41.56
CA LEU A 79 -25.11 75.74 -40.72
C LEU A 79 -24.60 76.61 -39.56
N ARG A 80 -24.44 77.93 -39.80
CA ARG A 80 -23.85 78.86 -38.82
C ARG A 80 -24.86 79.42 -37.83
N HIS A 81 -26.06 79.75 -38.27
CA HIS A 81 -27.01 80.52 -37.48
C HIS A 81 -28.19 79.70 -36.95
N TRP A 82 -28.50 78.54 -37.55
CA TRP A 82 -29.58 77.69 -37.06
C TRP A 82 -29.11 76.86 -35.86
N GLN A 83 -29.50 77.29 -34.65
CA GLN A 83 -29.04 76.67 -33.40
C GLN A 83 -29.35 75.17 -33.27
N PRO A 84 -30.57 74.67 -33.61
CA PRO A 84 -30.86 73.24 -33.57
C PRO A 84 -29.94 72.40 -34.46
N LEU A 85 -29.64 72.85 -35.67
CA LEU A 85 -28.75 72.13 -36.59
C LEU A 85 -27.32 72.06 -36.06
N ARG A 86 -26.82 73.13 -35.45
CA ARG A 86 -25.50 73.10 -34.80
C ARG A 86 -25.42 72.09 -33.66
N GLN A 87 -26.47 72.01 -32.84
CA GLN A 87 -26.53 71.02 -31.76
C GLN A 87 -26.54 69.59 -32.31
N TRP A 88 -27.29 69.35 -33.38
CA TRP A 88 -27.32 68.03 -34.04
C TRP A 88 -25.97 67.66 -34.66
N ILE A 89 -25.31 68.59 -35.35
CA ILE A 89 -23.97 68.35 -35.92
C ILE A 89 -22.97 68.04 -34.81
N GLU A 90 -23.02 68.75 -33.68
CA GLU A 90 -22.09 68.55 -32.57
C GLU A 90 -22.31 67.20 -31.88
N GLN A 91 -23.56 66.79 -31.69
CA GLN A 91 -23.91 65.47 -31.13
C GLN A 91 -23.40 64.32 -32.01
N ASP A 92 -23.51 64.45 -33.34
CA ASP A 92 -23.15 63.38 -34.28
C ASP A 92 -21.74 63.53 -34.87
N ARG A 93 -20.96 64.53 -34.44
CA ARG A 93 -19.67 64.90 -35.07
C ARG A 93 -18.72 63.71 -35.20
N GLN A 94 -18.55 62.93 -34.13
CA GLN A 94 -17.64 61.78 -34.12
C GLN A 94 -18.10 60.67 -35.08
N PHE A 95 -19.40 60.37 -35.09
CA PHE A 95 -19.98 59.37 -35.99
C PHE A 95 -19.82 59.79 -37.45
N ARG A 96 -20.03 61.07 -37.76
CA ARG A 96 -19.92 61.63 -39.12
C ARG A 96 -18.50 61.64 -39.64
N VAL A 97 -17.52 61.97 -38.80
CA VAL A 97 -16.11 61.85 -39.14
C VAL A 97 -15.74 60.39 -39.46
N TRP A 98 -16.15 59.46 -38.61
CA TRP A 98 -15.94 58.02 -38.82
C TRP A 98 -16.62 57.52 -40.10
N GLN A 99 -17.88 57.88 -40.33
CA GLN A 99 -18.65 57.48 -41.51
C GLN A 99 -18.02 58.01 -42.81
N ASN A 100 -17.47 59.24 -42.79
CA ASN A 100 -16.74 59.77 -43.95
C ASN A 100 -15.46 58.98 -44.25
N ARG A 101 -14.70 58.57 -43.23
CA ARG A 101 -13.53 57.70 -43.41
C ARG A 101 -13.94 56.32 -43.94
N LEU A 102 -15.04 55.77 -43.44
CA LEU A 102 -15.61 54.51 -43.93
C LEU A 102 -16.02 54.62 -45.40
N ARG A 103 -16.68 55.72 -45.80
CA ARG A 103 -17.07 55.97 -47.20
C ARG A 103 -15.89 55.99 -48.15
N LEU A 104 -14.78 56.61 -47.75
CA LEU A 104 -13.54 56.60 -48.53
C LEU A 104 -13.02 55.16 -48.72
N ALA A 105 -13.01 54.36 -47.66
CA ALA A 105 -12.59 52.95 -47.73
C ALA A 105 -13.54 52.10 -48.60
N VAL A 106 -14.85 52.34 -48.53
CA VAL A 106 -15.86 51.67 -49.38
C VAL A 106 -15.64 52.00 -50.86
N GLN A 107 -15.33 53.26 -51.20
CA GLN A 107 -15.04 53.64 -52.57
C GLN A 107 -13.76 52.98 -53.08
N GLU A 108 -12.68 53.03 -52.29
CA GLU A 108 -11.42 52.37 -52.63
C GLU A 108 -11.60 50.85 -52.84
N TRP A 109 -12.40 50.20 -51.98
CA TRP A 109 -12.74 48.78 -52.11
C TRP A 109 -13.52 48.50 -53.40
N LYS A 110 -14.48 49.36 -53.78
CA LYS A 110 -15.23 49.23 -55.03
C LYS A 110 -14.33 49.43 -56.26
N GLU A 111 -13.48 50.46 -56.25
CA GLU A 111 -12.52 50.74 -57.34
C GLU A 111 -11.55 49.58 -57.54
N LYS A 112 -11.08 48.97 -56.46
CA LYS A 112 -10.21 47.78 -56.48
C LYS A 112 -10.95 46.46 -56.74
N LYS A 113 -12.14 46.51 -57.34
CA LYS A 113 -12.96 45.33 -57.69
C LYS A 113 -13.27 44.41 -56.50
N ARG A 114 -13.49 44.99 -55.32
CA ARG A 114 -13.81 44.30 -54.07
C ARG A 114 -12.70 43.37 -53.55
N ASP A 115 -11.44 43.78 -53.72
CA ASP A 115 -10.29 43.04 -53.20
C ASP A 115 -10.33 42.80 -51.69
N GLU A 116 -9.92 41.60 -51.26
CA GLU A 116 -9.92 41.21 -49.84
C GLU A 116 -8.89 41.99 -49.01
N GLY A 117 -7.80 42.47 -49.64
CA GLY A 117 -6.77 43.26 -48.99
C GLY A 117 -7.22 44.66 -48.58
N ALA A 118 -8.31 45.16 -49.18
CA ALA A 118 -8.90 46.46 -48.87
C ALA A 118 -10.01 46.39 -47.80
N LEU A 119 -10.34 45.22 -47.26
CA LEU A 119 -11.32 45.04 -46.19
C LEU A 119 -10.76 45.43 -44.81
N LEU A 120 -11.64 45.77 -43.87
CA LEU A 120 -11.25 46.18 -42.52
C LEU A 120 -10.68 45.00 -41.72
N ARG A 121 -9.64 45.27 -40.90
CA ARG A 121 -9.01 44.28 -40.02
C ARG A 121 -8.71 44.85 -38.64
N GLY A 122 -8.60 43.95 -37.66
CA GLY A 122 -8.20 44.30 -36.30
C GLY A 122 -9.15 45.29 -35.64
N THR A 123 -8.60 46.35 -35.04
CA THR A 123 -9.34 47.35 -34.27
C THR A 123 -10.36 48.12 -35.12
N ARG A 124 -10.06 48.45 -36.37
CA ARG A 124 -10.99 49.14 -37.28
C ARG A 124 -12.23 48.31 -37.64
N LEU A 125 -12.07 46.98 -37.73
CA LEU A 125 -13.20 46.07 -37.95
C LEU A 125 -14.05 45.94 -36.69
N ALA A 126 -13.43 45.86 -35.51
CA ALA A 126 -14.16 45.80 -34.25
C ALA A 126 -15.00 47.06 -34.02
N GLU A 127 -14.42 48.24 -34.26
CA GLU A 127 -15.14 49.52 -34.19
C GLU A 127 -16.28 49.58 -35.23
N ALA A 128 -16.07 49.09 -36.45
CA ALA A 128 -17.11 49.09 -37.48
C ALA A 128 -18.25 48.09 -37.20
N GLU A 129 -17.96 46.95 -36.57
CA GLU A 129 -18.93 45.94 -36.15
C GLU A 129 -19.84 46.48 -35.04
N GLU A 130 -19.26 47.16 -34.04
CA GLU A 130 -19.99 47.84 -32.97
C GLU A 130 -20.93 48.91 -33.54
N ARG A 131 -20.40 49.78 -34.41
CA ARG A 131 -21.20 50.86 -35.05
C ARG A 131 -22.26 50.33 -36.00
N LEU A 132 -22.03 49.21 -36.68
CA LEU A 132 -23.03 48.55 -37.51
C LEU A 132 -24.23 48.10 -36.68
N ASN A 133 -24.02 47.71 -35.42
CA ASN A 133 -25.10 47.25 -34.54
C ASN A 133 -25.89 48.43 -33.94
N ASP A 134 -25.20 49.52 -33.57
CA ASP A 134 -25.81 50.65 -32.87
C ASP A 134 -26.52 51.66 -33.80
N HIS A 135 -26.07 51.79 -35.05
CA HIS A 135 -26.56 52.82 -35.99
C HIS A 135 -26.96 52.23 -37.35
N LEU A 136 -27.73 51.14 -37.34
CA LEU A 136 -28.19 50.44 -38.56
C LEU A 136 -28.88 51.37 -39.57
N ASP A 137 -29.71 52.29 -39.12
CA ASP A 137 -30.58 53.08 -39.99
C ASP A 137 -29.88 54.30 -40.63
N GLU A 138 -28.66 54.61 -40.20
CA GLU A 138 -27.88 55.77 -40.66
C GLU A 138 -26.74 55.40 -41.63
N LEU A 139 -26.54 54.09 -41.84
CA LEU A 139 -25.56 53.52 -42.76
C LEU A 139 -26.19 53.16 -44.12
N SER A 140 -25.49 53.50 -45.21
CA SER A 140 -25.92 53.10 -46.56
C SER A 140 -25.76 51.59 -46.78
N GLN A 141 -26.46 51.02 -47.77
CA GLN A 141 -26.35 49.59 -48.04
C GLN A 141 -24.92 49.20 -48.42
N SER A 142 -24.23 50.04 -49.18
CA SER A 142 -22.83 49.78 -49.53
C SER A 142 -21.84 49.82 -48.35
N GLU A 143 -22.12 50.63 -47.33
CA GLU A 143 -21.35 50.63 -46.08
C GLU A 143 -21.58 49.33 -45.29
N LYS A 144 -22.84 48.87 -45.20
CA LYS A 144 -23.21 47.60 -44.55
C LYS A 144 -22.56 46.39 -45.23
N GLU A 145 -22.58 46.36 -46.57
CA GLU A 145 -21.94 45.29 -47.36
C GLU A 145 -20.44 45.18 -47.07
N TYR A 146 -19.75 46.32 -47.02
CA TYR A 146 -18.30 46.36 -46.79
C TYR A 146 -17.92 45.87 -45.39
N ILE A 147 -18.67 46.26 -44.36
CA ILE A 147 -18.45 45.78 -42.98
C ILE A 147 -18.70 44.27 -42.89
N LYS A 148 -19.82 43.78 -43.45
CA LYS A 148 -20.16 42.35 -43.46
C LYS A 148 -19.12 41.51 -44.20
N ALA A 149 -18.63 41.97 -45.34
CA ALA A 149 -17.55 41.30 -46.07
C ALA A 149 -16.26 41.21 -45.24
N SER A 150 -15.94 42.27 -44.49
CA SER A 150 -14.79 42.31 -43.58
C SER A 150 -14.93 41.32 -42.41
N ILE A 151 -16.14 41.18 -41.84
CA ILE A 151 -16.44 40.20 -40.78
C ILE A 151 -16.30 38.77 -41.31
N ALA A 152 -16.87 38.47 -42.49
CA ALA A 152 -16.79 37.15 -43.11
C ALA A 152 -15.35 36.71 -43.38
N LEU A 153 -14.49 37.65 -43.80
CA LEU A 153 -13.06 37.38 -43.99
C LEU A 153 -12.38 36.98 -42.67
N ARG A 154 -12.65 37.70 -41.56
CA ARG A 154 -12.11 37.38 -40.22
C ARG A 154 -12.52 35.97 -39.77
N GLU A 155 -13.78 35.61 -39.98
CA GLU A 155 -14.30 34.29 -39.62
C GLU A 155 -13.64 33.18 -40.45
N TRP A 156 -13.42 33.42 -41.74
CA TRP A 156 -12.72 32.49 -42.62
C TRP A 156 -11.24 32.30 -42.23
N GLU A 157 -10.51 33.39 -41.95
CA GLU A 157 -9.11 33.35 -41.51
C GLU A 157 -8.93 32.67 -40.13
N THR A 158 -9.89 32.82 -39.22
CA THR A 158 -9.82 32.20 -37.89
C THR A 158 -10.16 30.70 -37.91
N ALA A 159 -11.10 30.29 -38.77
CA ALA A 159 -11.47 28.88 -38.94
C ALA A 159 -10.30 28.03 -39.52
N THR A 160 -9.56 28.57 -40.48
CA THR A 160 -8.39 27.88 -41.07
C THR A 160 -7.27 27.68 -40.06
N ARG A 161 -6.96 28.69 -39.23
CA ARG A 161 -5.96 28.59 -38.15
C ARG A 161 -6.35 27.61 -37.03
N ARG A 162 -7.65 27.46 -36.74
CA ARG A 162 -8.12 26.45 -35.77
C ARG A 162 -7.99 25.03 -36.30
N ARG A 163 -8.29 24.80 -37.58
CA ARG A 163 -8.17 23.47 -38.20
C ARG A 163 -6.73 22.97 -38.22
N SER A 164 -5.75 23.82 -38.54
CA SER A 164 -4.34 23.40 -38.56
C SER A 164 -3.80 23.05 -37.16
N ARG A 165 -4.16 23.84 -36.14
CA ARG A 165 -3.81 23.54 -34.74
C ARG A 165 -4.46 22.25 -34.24
N TRP A 166 -5.72 22.02 -34.60
CA TRP A 166 -6.45 20.82 -34.21
C TRP A 166 -5.84 19.56 -34.85
N TRP A 167 -5.52 19.58 -36.15
CA TRP A 167 -4.84 18.46 -36.81
C TRP A 167 -3.42 18.20 -36.28
N ALA A 168 -2.67 19.24 -35.91
CA ALA A 168 -1.36 19.08 -35.30
C ALA A 168 -1.45 18.36 -33.93
N ILE A 169 -2.40 18.74 -33.08
CA ILE A 169 -2.61 18.11 -31.77
C ILE A 169 -3.06 16.64 -31.93
N VAL A 170 -3.99 16.37 -32.85
CA VAL A 170 -4.43 15.00 -33.15
C VAL A 170 -3.27 14.15 -33.68
N GLY A 171 -2.42 14.71 -34.55
CA GLY A 171 -1.21 14.05 -35.04
C GLY A 171 -0.21 13.71 -33.94
N PHE A 172 0.06 14.64 -33.01
CA PHE A 172 0.95 14.39 -31.87
C PHE A 172 0.39 13.32 -30.92
N MET A 173 -0.91 13.34 -30.62
CA MET A 173 -1.53 12.31 -29.78
C MET A 173 -1.49 10.93 -30.44
N ALA A 174 -1.81 10.83 -31.74
CA ALA A 174 -1.73 9.58 -32.48
C ALA A 174 -0.30 9.01 -32.52
N PHE A 175 0.71 9.87 -32.74
CA PHE A 175 2.12 9.48 -32.70
C PHE A 175 2.54 8.98 -31.31
N SER A 176 2.15 9.67 -30.23
CA SER A 176 2.46 9.24 -28.86
C SER A 176 1.83 7.89 -28.51
N ILE A 177 0.60 7.64 -28.97
CA ILE A 177 -0.07 6.35 -28.79
C ILE A 177 0.66 5.26 -29.56
N LEU A 178 1.05 5.51 -30.81
CA LEU A 178 1.79 4.55 -31.63
C LEU A 178 3.14 4.17 -31.00
N VAL A 179 3.91 5.15 -30.51
CA VAL A 179 5.18 4.93 -29.82
C VAL A 179 4.97 4.10 -28.55
N SER A 180 3.90 4.36 -27.79
CA SER A 180 3.60 3.60 -26.56
C SER A 180 3.21 2.15 -26.87
N ILE A 181 2.43 1.91 -27.93
CA ILE A 181 2.07 0.56 -28.38
C ILE A 181 3.33 -0.19 -28.85
N LEU A 182 4.21 0.46 -29.62
CA LEU A 182 5.48 -0.13 -30.08
C LEU A 182 6.45 -0.43 -28.92
N ALA A 183 6.55 0.45 -27.93
CA ALA A 183 7.34 0.18 -26.73
C ALA A 183 6.72 -0.96 -25.89
N GLY A 184 5.39 -1.00 -25.79
CA GLY A 184 4.65 -2.09 -25.13
C GLY A 184 4.89 -3.44 -25.81
N SER A 185 4.85 -3.50 -27.15
CA SER A 185 5.10 -4.74 -27.89
C SER A 185 6.57 -5.19 -27.78
N ALA A 186 7.53 -4.27 -27.84
CA ALA A 186 8.95 -4.59 -27.67
C ALA A 186 9.29 -5.12 -26.26
N THR A 187 8.65 -4.57 -25.22
CA THR A 187 8.83 -5.08 -23.84
C THR A 187 8.19 -6.45 -23.65
N LEU A 188 7.04 -6.72 -24.27
CA LEU A 188 6.44 -8.05 -24.28
C LEU A 188 7.32 -9.05 -25.04
N GLN A 189 7.83 -8.68 -26.21
CA GLN A 189 8.69 -9.53 -27.04
C GLN A 189 10.01 -9.86 -26.33
N SER A 190 10.64 -8.89 -25.66
CA SER A 190 11.86 -9.12 -24.88
C SER A 190 11.63 -10.01 -23.67
N ARG A 191 10.50 -9.86 -22.96
CA ARG A 191 10.14 -10.76 -21.84
C ARG A 191 9.98 -12.20 -22.31
N GLU A 192 9.32 -12.41 -23.45
CA GLU A 192 9.15 -13.76 -24.00
C GLU A 192 10.50 -14.34 -24.46
N ALA A 193 11.34 -13.53 -25.11
CA ALA A 193 12.68 -13.96 -25.50
C ALA A 193 13.56 -14.36 -24.31
N ILE A 194 13.50 -13.62 -23.19
CA ILE A 194 14.22 -13.96 -21.96
C ILE A 194 13.72 -15.29 -21.38
N LYS A 195 12.39 -15.49 -21.30
CA LYS A 195 11.82 -16.76 -20.84
C LYS A 195 12.25 -17.96 -21.69
N GLN A 196 12.23 -17.80 -23.02
CA GLN A 196 12.65 -18.84 -23.95
C GLN A 196 14.16 -19.14 -23.81
N ARG A 197 14.98 -18.10 -23.64
CA ARG A 197 16.42 -18.23 -23.37
C ARG A 197 16.68 -18.97 -22.07
N ASP A 198 16.02 -18.59 -20.97
CA ASP A 198 16.20 -19.23 -19.67
C ASP A 198 15.72 -20.69 -19.67
N LEU A 199 14.62 -20.99 -20.37
CA LEU A 199 14.16 -22.36 -20.58
C LEU A 199 15.16 -23.20 -21.38
N ALA A 200 15.73 -22.63 -22.45
CA ALA A 200 16.75 -23.31 -23.26
C ALA A 200 18.03 -23.58 -22.46
N LEU A 201 18.51 -22.59 -21.70
CA LEU A 201 19.67 -22.74 -20.82
C LEU A 201 19.41 -23.76 -19.70
N ALA A 202 18.23 -23.72 -19.07
CA ALA A 202 17.85 -24.70 -18.05
C ALA A 202 17.88 -26.14 -18.62
N ARG A 203 17.33 -26.36 -19.82
CA ARG A 203 17.38 -27.67 -20.50
C ARG A 203 18.81 -28.11 -20.81
N GLN A 204 19.64 -27.19 -21.30
CA GLN A 204 21.04 -27.47 -21.61
C GLN A 204 21.83 -27.85 -20.35
N LEU A 205 21.68 -27.09 -19.26
CA LEU A 205 22.33 -27.36 -17.98
C LEU A 205 21.89 -28.69 -17.37
N ALA A 206 20.59 -29.01 -17.43
CA ALA A 206 20.07 -30.30 -16.97
C ALA A 206 20.62 -31.47 -17.79
N ALA A 207 20.71 -31.34 -19.12
CA ALA A 207 21.32 -32.36 -19.97
C ALA A 207 22.81 -32.54 -19.67
N GLN A 208 23.53 -31.43 -19.45
CA GLN A 208 24.94 -31.46 -19.08
C GLN A 208 25.19 -32.04 -17.68
N ALA A 209 24.26 -31.87 -16.74
CA ALA A 209 24.28 -32.53 -15.45
C ALA A 209 24.08 -34.04 -15.60
N GLY A 210 23.07 -34.46 -16.38
CA GLY A 210 22.80 -35.88 -16.64
C GLY A 210 23.97 -36.63 -17.31
N LEU A 211 24.71 -35.97 -18.21
CA LEU A 211 25.93 -36.55 -18.83
C LEU A 211 27.09 -36.74 -17.85
N ARG A 212 27.14 -35.94 -16.78
CA ARG A 212 28.19 -35.99 -15.74
C ARG A 212 27.79 -36.83 -14.53
N LEU A 213 26.60 -37.42 -14.59
CA LEU A 213 26.05 -38.24 -13.53
C LEU A 213 26.75 -39.60 -13.55
N ASP A 214 27.96 -39.62 -13.01
CA ASP A 214 28.81 -40.79 -12.82
C ASP A 214 29.06 -41.02 -11.31
N ASN A 215 29.44 -42.25 -10.94
CA ASN A 215 29.78 -42.60 -9.55
C ASN A 215 31.16 -42.06 -9.11
N THR A 216 31.72 -41.08 -9.82
CA THR A 216 32.97 -40.42 -9.41
C THR A 216 32.63 -39.17 -8.60
N GLY A 217 33.38 -38.94 -7.51
CA GLY A 217 33.07 -37.82 -6.59
C GLY A 217 33.08 -36.45 -7.26
N VAL A 218 33.85 -36.25 -8.34
CA VAL A 218 33.94 -34.96 -9.05
C VAL A 218 32.78 -34.77 -10.04
N GLY A 219 32.43 -35.80 -10.82
CA GLY A 219 31.32 -35.75 -11.78
C GLY A 219 29.97 -35.53 -11.08
N LEU A 220 29.76 -36.23 -9.96
CA LEU A 220 28.56 -36.11 -9.15
C LEU A 220 28.35 -34.70 -8.55
N VAL A 221 29.42 -34.08 -8.03
CA VAL A 221 29.35 -32.70 -7.50
C VAL A 221 29.06 -31.69 -8.61
N GLN A 222 29.71 -31.85 -9.78
CA GLN A 222 29.43 -31.00 -10.94
C GLN A 222 27.99 -31.18 -11.44
N SER A 223 27.48 -32.42 -11.45
CA SER A 223 26.08 -32.70 -11.77
C SER A 223 25.15 -31.94 -10.83
N ALA A 224 25.39 -32.02 -9.51
CA ALA A 224 24.58 -31.36 -8.48
C ALA A 224 24.53 -29.83 -8.65
N LEU A 225 25.67 -29.22 -8.93
CA LEU A 225 25.78 -27.78 -9.17
C LEU A 225 25.09 -27.37 -10.48
N LEU A 226 25.23 -28.14 -11.56
CA LEU A 226 24.58 -27.84 -12.84
C LEU A 226 23.06 -28.00 -12.78
N VAL A 227 22.56 -29.00 -12.06
CA VAL A 227 21.11 -29.20 -11.91
C VAL A 227 20.46 -28.21 -10.94
N THR A 228 21.17 -27.76 -9.88
CA THR A 228 20.71 -26.63 -9.04
C THR A 228 20.59 -25.36 -9.87
N GLU A 229 21.62 -25.01 -10.64
CA GLU A 229 21.63 -23.82 -11.50
C GLU A 229 20.53 -23.89 -12.58
N SER A 230 20.26 -25.08 -13.12
CA SER A 230 19.14 -25.32 -14.04
C SER A 230 17.79 -25.01 -13.38
N LEU A 231 17.55 -25.53 -12.17
CA LEU A 231 16.30 -25.34 -11.43
C LEU A 231 16.08 -23.88 -10.99
N GLN A 232 17.14 -23.14 -10.66
CA GLN A 232 17.05 -21.72 -10.33
C GLN A 232 16.57 -20.86 -11.51
N ARG A 233 16.87 -21.29 -12.74
CA ARG A 233 16.43 -20.58 -13.96
C ARG A 233 15.01 -20.95 -14.35
N ASN A 234 14.71 -22.25 -14.43
CA ASN A 234 13.36 -22.72 -14.75
C ASN A 234 13.17 -24.20 -14.36
N LEU A 235 11.96 -24.57 -13.95
CA LEU A 235 11.62 -25.95 -13.66
C LEU A 235 11.38 -26.72 -14.98
N THR A 236 12.22 -27.71 -15.26
CA THR A 236 12.07 -28.58 -16.44
C THR A 236 11.99 -30.06 -16.03
N PRO A 237 11.28 -30.91 -16.80
CA PRO A 237 11.19 -32.35 -16.50
C PRO A 237 12.57 -33.05 -16.47
N SER A 238 13.51 -32.61 -17.32
CA SER A 238 14.88 -33.13 -17.31
C SER A 238 15.62 -32.72 -16.03
N ALA A 239 15.49 -31.45 -15.61
CA ALA A 239 16.13 -30.98 -14.38
C ALA A 239 15.58 -31.69 -13.14
N SER A 240 14.27 -31.93 -13.05
CA SER A 240 13.68 -32.62 -11.89
C SER A 240 14.13 -34.07 -11.79
N VAL A 241 14.19 -34.80 -12.90
CA VAL A 241 14.66 -36.20 -12.91
C VAL A 241 16.16 -36.28 -12.59
N THR A 242 16.98 -35.42 -13.19
CA THR A 242 18.42 -35.37 -12.89
C THR A 242 18.68 -34.94 -11.45
N TRP A 243 17.84 -34.06 -10.88
CA TRP A 243 17.92 -33.65 -9.48
C TRP A 243 17.72 -34.82 -8.54
N THR A 244 16.62 -35.57 -8.70
CA THR A 244 16.32 -36.72 -7.85
C THR A 244 17.44 -37.78 -7.94
N GLN A 245 17.89 -38.08 -9.15
CA GLN A 245 19.00 -39.02 -9.37
C GLN A 245 20.31 -38.54 -8.72
N THR A 246 20.65 -37.26 -8.86
CA THR A 246 21.87 -36.71 -8.26
C THR A 246 21.80 -36.70 -6.73
N MET A 247 20.66 -36.31 -6.15
CA MET A 247 20.47 -36.28 -4.70
C MET A 247 20.47 -37.66 -4.07
N ASP A 248 19.99 -38.69 -4.77
CA ASP A 248 20.06 -40.07 -4.29
C ASP A 248 21.48 -40.64 -4.29
N LEU A 249 22.33 -40.19 -5.24
CA LEU A 249 23.73 -40.60 -5.34
C LEU A 249 24.68 -39.77 -4.47
N LEU A 250 24.33 -38.51 -4.16
CA LEU A 250 25.09 -37.72 -3.20
C LEU A 250 25.14 -38.48 -1.88
N PRO A 251 26.32 -38.62 -1.25
CA PRO A 251 26.43 -39.31 0.02
C PRO A 251 25.44 -38.69 1.02
N ARG A 252 24.36 -39.41 1.33
CA ARG A 252 23.44 -39.03 2.40
C ARG A 252 24.28 -39.00 3.68
N HIS A 253 24.56 -37.78 4.14
CA HIS A 253 25.31 -37.44 5.36
C HIS A 253 26.28 -38.53 5.82
N GLN A 254 27.53 -38.49 5.34
CA GLN A 254 28.56 -39.16 6.12
C GLN A 254 28.49 -38.61 7.55
N PRO A 255 28.41 -39.48 8.58
CA PRO A 255 28.34 -39.01 9.95
C PRO A 255 29.59 -38.19 10.24
N ILE A 256 29.41 -37.00 10.82
CA ILE A 256 30.52 -36.19 11.30
C ILE A 256 31.13 -36.95 12.48
N LEU A 257 32.29 -37.56 12.24
CA LEU A 257 33.02 -38.29 13.28
C LEU A 257 33.72 -37.30 14.20
N LEU A 258 33.25 -37.20 15.44
CA LEU A 258 33.88 -36.38 16.46
C LEU A 258 35.13 -37.12 16.99
N PRO A 259 36.33 -36.52 16.94
CA PRO A 259 37.55 -37.19 17.37
C PRO A 259 37.65 -37.28 18.90
N TYR A 260 37.24 -38.41 19.47
CA TYR A 260 37.42 -38.73 20.89
C TYR A 260 38.07 -40.12 21.10
N LYS A 261 38.74 -40.28 22.25
CA LYS A 261 39.38 -41.53 22.68
C LYS A 261 38.62 -42.05 23.91
N GLY A 262 37.69 -42.98 23.72
CA GLY A 262 36.90 -43.56 24.82
C GLY A 262 35.40 -43.63 24.51
N GLY A 263 34.64 -44.20 25.43
CA GLY A 263 33.18 -44.25 25.33
C GLY A 263 32.54 -42.91 25.70
N VAL A 264 31.54 -42.51 24.92
CA VAL A 264 30.67 -41.37 25.23
C VAL A 264 29.53 -41.89 26.11
N SER A 265 29.32 -41.25 27.27
CA SER A 265 28.28 -41.63 28.22
C SER A 265 26.95 -40.91 27.94
N ASP A 266 27.01 -39.66 27.49
CA ASP A 266 25.83 -38.87 27.18
C ASP A 266 26.12 -37.81 26.10
N VAL A 267 25.07 -37.39 25.40
CA VAL A 267 25.12 -36.40 24.32
C VAL A 267 23.88 -35.51 24.36
N THR A 268 24.08 -34.20 24.23
CA THR A 268 22.99 -33.24 24.23
C THR A 268 23.24 -32.11 23.25
N PHE A 269 22.20 -31.67 22.55
CA PHE A 269 22.26 -30.50 21.68
C PHE A 269 21.93 -29.23 22.46
N GLU A 270 22.62 -28.15 22.12
CA GLU A 270 22.17 -26.81 22.47
C GLU A 270 20.78 -26.56 21.84
N PRO A 271 19.85 -25.83 22.48
CA PRO A 271 18.50 -25.62 21.94
C PRO A 271 18.42 -25.02 20.53
N ASN A 272 19.43 -24.27 20.09
CA ASN A 272 19.54 -23.71 18.74
C ASN A 272 20.23 -24.66 17.73
N SER A 273 20.63 -25.86 18.18
CA SER A 273 21.37 -26.89 17.44
C SER A 273 22.70 -26.46 16.83
N GLN A 274 23.29 -25.34 17.29
CA GLN A 274 24.60 -24.88 16.81
C GLN A 274 25.74 -25.61 17.50
N ARG A 275 25.55 -25.98 18.77
CA ARG A 275 26.52 -26.74 19.55
C ARG A 275 25.99 -28.09 19.97
N LEU A 276 26.90 -29.03 20.09
CA LEU A 276 26.69 -30.32 20.73
C LEU A 276 27.57 -30.37 21.97
N ALA A 277 27.08 -30.93 23.08
CA ALA A 277 27.92 -31.34 24.19
C ALA A 277 27.98 -32.87 24.27
N THR A 278 29.16 -33.40 24.54
CA THR A 278 29.39 -34.82 24.79
C THR A 278 30.07 -35.00 26.14
N ALA A 279 29.60 -35.93 26.93
CA ALA A 279 30.26 -36.37 28.15
C ALA A 279 30.94 -37.72 27.92
N ASN A 280 32.18 -37.85 28.37
CA ASN A 280 32.99 -39.04 28.20
C ASN A 280 33.12 -39.81 29.51
N LEU A 281 33.32 -41.13 29.40
CA LEU A 281 33.57 -42.01 30.54
C LEU A 281 34.91 -41.71 31.26
N ASP A 282 35.84 -40.99 30.61
CA ASP A 282 37.10 -40.55 31.20
C ASP A 282 36.97 -39.31 32.11
N GLY A 283 35.73 -38.81 32.29
CA GLY A 283 35.44 -37.61 33.09
C GLY A 283 35.61 -36.30 32.32
N THR A 284 35.95 -36.32 31.03
CA THR A 284 35.98 -35.10 30.22
C THR A 284 34.62 -34.85 29.57
N ALA A 285 34.23 -33.59 29.46
CA ALA A 285 33.15 -33.19 28.57
C ALA A 285 33.66 -32.16 27.57
N TRP A 286 33.08 -32.20 26.37
CA TRP A 286 33.46 -31.34 25.27
C TRP A 286 32.23 -30.72 24.66
N THR A 287 32.37 -29.48 24.23
CA THR A 287 31.41 -28.85 23.32
C THR A 287 31.99 -28.81 21.92
N TRP A 288 31.12 -28.97 20.93
CA TRP A 288 31.47 -29.11 19.52
C TRP A 288 30.59 -28.19 18.69
N ASP A 289 31.11 -27.71 17.58
CA ASP A 289 30.29 -27.13 16.53
C ASP A 289 29.50 -28.25 15.84
N ALA A 290 28.18 -28.15 15.85
CA ALA A 290 27.29 -29.22 15.37
C ALA A 290 27.34 -29.41 13.86
N ALA A 291 27.72 -28.37 13.10
CA ALA A 291 27.75 -28.40 11.63
C ALA A 291 29.06 -28.98 11.10
N THR A 292 30.16 -28.79 11.82
CA THR A 292 31.53 -29.14 11.36
C THR A 292 32.18 -30.25 12.19
N GLY A 293 31.71 -30.49 13.42
CA GLY A 293 32.32 -31.41 14.37
C GLY A 293 33.62 -30.90 14.99
N GLN A 294 33.93 -29.61 14.85
CA GLN A 294 35.10 -29.01 15.46
C GLN A 294 34.95 -28.91 16.99
N LYS A 295 36.02 -29.21 17.73
CA LYS A 295 36.09 -29.02 19.18
C LYS A 295 36.07 -27.53 19.52
N LEU A 296 35.20 -27.14 20.45
CA LEU A 296 35.09 -25.75 20.93
C LEU A 296 35.74 -25.62 22.30
N THR A 297 35.07 -26.12 23.35
CA THR A 297 35.50 -25.93 24.74
C THR A 297 35.58 -27.27 25.45
N GLN A 298 36.67 -27.49 26.19
CA GLN A 298 36.82 -28.60 27.13
C GLN A 298 36.26 -28.19 28.50
N LEU A 299 35.40 -29.02 29.06
CA LEU A 299 34.88 -28.90 30.42
C LEU A 299 35.47 -30.05 31.23
N THR A 300 36.38 -29.73 32.13
CA THR A 300 37.00 -30.72 33.00
C THR A 300 36.04 -31.08 34.13
N TYR A 301 35.67 -32.35 34.19
CA TYR A 301 34.91 -32.93 35.28
C TYR A 301 35.70 -34.07 35.91
N ALA A 302 35.48 -34.37 37.19
CA ALA A 302 36.13 -35.49 37.87
C ALA A 302 35.04 -36.45 38.34
N GLY A 303 34.85 -37.55 37.60
CA GLY A 303 33.88 -38.59 37.94
C GLY A 303 33.13 -39.14 36.73
N SER A 304 32.45 -40.26 36.91
CA SER A 304 31.52 -40.81 35.90
C SER A 304 30.33 -39.87 35.77
N VAL A 305 30.09 -39.39 34.55
CA VAL A 305 28.94 -38.53 34.22
C VAL A 305 27.72 -39.41 34.00
N GLU A 306 26.61 -39.03 34.62
CA GLU A 306 25.31 -39.69 34.43
C GLU A 306 24.49 -38.88 33.40
N PRO A 307 23.60 -37.92 33.75
CA PRO A 307 22.95 -37.06 32.75
C PRO A 307 23.63 -35.69 32.59
N MET A 308 23.53 -35.15 31.37
CA MET A 308 23.96 -33.82 30.97
C MET A 308 22.82 -33.07 30.26
N THR A 309 22.74 -31.75 30.47
CA THR A 309 21.69 -30.93 29.83
C THR A 309 22.11 -29.47 29.65
N PHE A 310 21.68 -28.84 28.55
CA PHE A 310 21.79 -27.40 28.34
C PHE A 310 20.62 -26.65 28.99
N SER A 311 20.88 -25.41 29.42
CA SER A 311 19.79 -24.46 29.68
C SER A 311 19.06 -24.11 28.38
N SER A 312 17.80 -23.68 28.49
CA SER A 312 16.94 -23.29 27.35
C SER A 312 17.53 -22.20 26.45
N ASN A 313 18.42 -21.36 27.00
CA ASN A 313 19.12 -20.32 26.27
C ASN A 313 20.51 -20.74 25.75
N GLY A 314 20.94 -21.98 25.97
CA GLY A 314 22.22 -22.53 25.52
C GLY A 314 23.47 -22.03 26.27
N GLN A 315 23.31 -21.03 27.15
CA GLN A 315 24.44 -20.38 27.81
C GLN A 315 25.07 -21.21 28.94
N ARG A 316 24.33 -22.17 29.49
CA ARG A 316 24.76 -22.98 30.63
C ARG A 316 24.65 -24.45 30.30
N LEU A 317 25.59 -25.23 30.81
CA LEU A 317 25.57 -26.69 30.76
C LEU A 317 25.59 -27.22 32.19
N ALA A 318 24.73 -28.18 32.50
CA ALA A 318 24.75 -28.88 33.78
C ALA A 318 25.12 -30.35 33.54
N MET A 319 25.92 -30.91 34.45
CA MET A 319 26.29 -32.32 34.44
C MET A 319 26.17 -32.88 35.85
N ALA A 320 25.59 -34.07 35.96
CA ALA A 320 25.47 -34.81 37.20
C ALA A 320 26.42 -36.00 37.24
N SER A 321 26.76 -36.44 38.45
CA SER A 321 27.71 -37.51 38.64
C SER A 321 27.37 -38.45 39.78
N VAL A 322 28.01 -39.61 39.67
CA VAL A 322 28.07 -40.65 40.68
C VAL A 322 28.72 -40.18 41.99
N ASP A 323 29.57 -39.14 41.96
CA ASP A 323 30.19 -38.56 43.17
C ASP A 323 29.19 -37.78 44.06
N GLY A 324 27.93 -37.69 43.64
CA GLY A 324 26.87 -36.97 44.34
C GLY A 324 26.87 -35.47 44.07
N SER A 325 27.73 -34.96 43.18
CA SER A 325 27.68 -33.58 42.74
C SER A 325 26.98 -33.41 41.40
N ALA A 326 26.28 -32.29 41.26
CA ALA A 326 25.87 -31.72 40.00
C ALA A 326 26.57 -30.37 39.84
N ARG A 327 27.21 -30.16 38.71
CA ARG A 327 27.96 -28.94 38.43
C ARG A 327 27.36 -28.22 37.25
N VAL A 328 27.52 -26.90 37.22
CA VAL A 328 27.02 -26.03 36.16
C VAL A 328 28.17 -25.20 35.63
N TRP A 329 28.28 -25.10 34.30
CA TRP A 329 29.29 -24.30 33.62
C TRP A 329 28.65 -23.23 32.77
N ASP A 330 29.35 -22.11 32.63
CA ASP A 330 29.13 -21.16 31.55
C ASP A 330 29.80 -21.70 30.27
N VAL A 331 29.01 -21.86 29.21
CA VAL A 331 29.46 -22.54 27.99
C VAL A 331 30.46 -21.68 27.21
N ALA A 332 30.33 -20.35 27.26
CA ALA A 332 31.19 -19.44 26.53
C ALA A 332 32.60 -19.36 27.13
N SER A 333 32.72 -19.28 28.45
CA SER A 333 33.99 -19.17 29.17
C SER A 333 34.57 -20.51 29.63
N GLY A 334 33.76 -21.57 29.68
CA GLY A 334 34.14 -22.86 30.27
C GLY A 334 34.26 -22.83 31.80
N ARG A 335 33.88 -21.72 32.45
CA ARG A 335 34.00 -21.55 33.90
C ARG A 335 32.90 -22.30 34.63
N GLU A 336 33.27 -23.03 35.69
CA GLU A 336 32.31 -23.62 36.64
C GLU A 336 31.62 -22.49 37.42
N LEU A 337 30.29 -22.43 37.32
CA LEU A 337 29.42 -21.45 37.98
C LEU A 337 28.97 -21.92 39.36
N ALA A 338 28.62 -23.21 39.48
CA ALA A 338 28.09 -23.78 40.71
C ALA A 338 28.45 -25.26 40.85
N ARG A 339 28.63 -25.69 42.10
CA ARG A 339 28.75 -27.09 42.51
C ARG A 339 27.68 -27.39 43.56
N LEU A 340 26.76 -28.27 43.20
CA LEU A 340 25.56 -28.63 43.96
C LEU A 340 25.75 -30.04 44.49
N VAL A 341 25.63 -30.27 45.79
CA VAL A 341 26.04 -31.53 46.44
C VAL A 341 24.85 -32.23 47.07
N HIS A 342 24.73 -33.52 46.76
CA HIS A 342 23.83 -34.48 47.39
C HIS A 342 24.59 -35.47 48.27
N GLU A 343 23.85 -36.22 49.08
CA GLU A 343 24.40 -37.27 49.97
C GLU A 343 24.61 -38.60 49.24
N SER A 344 24.14 -38.72 48.01
CA SER A 344 24.29 -39.88 47.14
C SER A 344 24.35 -39.43 45.68
N LYS A 345 24.60 -40.38 44.76
CA LYS A 345 24.72 -40.11 43.32
C LYS A 345 23.54 -39.31 42.77
N VAL A 346 23.81 -38.33 41.92
CA VAL A 346 22.77 -37.56 41.24
C VAL A 346 22.35 -38.33 39.98
N THR A 347 21.06 -38.68 39.89
CA THR A 347 20.51 -39.55 38.85
C THR A 347 19.82 -38.79 37.71
N THR A 348 19.32 -37.58 37.97
CA THR A 348 18.64 -36.76 36.96
C THR A 348 18.77 -35.28 37.30
N ILE A 349 18.83 -34.45 36.25
CA ILE A 349 18.92 -33.00 36.33
C ILE A 349 17.98 -32.37 35.31
N ALA A 350 17.46 -31.19 35.63
CA ALA A 350 16.61 -30.42 34.71
C ALA A 350 16.77 -28.92 34.99
N PHE A 351 16.99 -28.11 33.94
CA PHE A 351 16.89 -26.65 34.07
C PHE A 351 15.44 -26.19 34.11
N SER A 352 15.17 -25.11 34.84
CA SER A 352 13.93 -24.35 34.65
C SER A 352 13.91 -23.73 33.25
N PRO A 353 12.73 -23.42 32.69
CA PRO A 353 12.61 -22.73 31.40
C PRO A 353 13.37 -21.40 31.33
N SER A 354 13.56 -20.73 32.48
CA SER A 354 14.37 -19.51 32.59
C SER A 354 15.89 -19.73 32.63
N GLY A 355 16.36 -20.98 32.83
CA GLY A 355 17.77 -21.32 33.04
C GLY A 355 18.37 -20.85 34.37
N GLN A 356 17.58 -20.19 35.23
CA GLN A 356 18.04 -19.63 36.51
C GLN A 356 18.05 -20.66 37.64
N ARG A 357 17.20 -21.68 37.55
CA ARG A 357 17.13 -22.77 38.53
C ARG A 357 17.54 -24.08 37.90
N LEU A 358 18.17 -24.93 38.69
CA LEU A 358 18.43 -26.33 38.33
C LEU A 358 17.72 -27.21 39.35
N ALA A 359 17.00 -28.22 38.90
CA ALA A 359 16.50 -29.28 39.75
C ALA A 359 17.40 -30.52 39.58
N THR A 360 17.68 -31.21 40.68
CA THR A 360 18.53 -32.41 40.73
C THR A 360 17.86 -33.45 41.58
N ALA A 361 17.93 -34.73 41.22
CA ALA A 361 17.50 -35.84 42.08
C ALA A 361 18.64 -36.80 42.30
N SER A 362 18.59 -37.43 43.47
CA SER A 362 19.66 -38.30 43.92
C SER A 362 19.14 -39.62 44.48
N GLY A 363 20.08 -40.56 44.59
CA GLY A 363 20.02 -41.77 45.41
C GLY A 363 19.59 -41.53 46.87
N ASP A 364 19.66 -40.30 47.37
CA ASP A 364 19.22 -39.89 48.70
C ASP A 364 17.69 -39.76 48.86
N ASN A 365 16.93 -40.15 47.83
CA ASN A 365 15.47 -40.06 47.75
C ASN A 365 14.92 -38.62 47.74
N ALA A 366 15.76 -37.62 47.53
CA ALA A 366 15.34 -36.23 47.43
C ALA A 366 15.54 -35.68 46.01
N ALA A 367 14.59 -34.87 45.58
CA ALA A 367 14.78 -33.88 44.53
C ALA A 367 15.05 -32.51 45.19
N ARG A 368 16.06 -31.79 44.74
CA ARG A 368 16.41 -30.44 45.22
C ARG A 368 16.33 -29.45 44.07
N VAL A 369 15.88 -28.24 44.36
CA VAL A 369 15.90 -27.12 43.41
C VAL A 369 16.92 -26.11 43.91
N TRP A 370 17.80 -25.67 43.02
CA TRP A 370 18.93 -24.80 43.32
C TRP A 370 18.83 -23.52 42.51
N ASP A 371 19.27 -22.42 43.11
CA ASP A 371 19.59 -21.21 42.35
C ASP A 371 20.97 -21.38 41.70
N VAL A 372 21.03 -21.30 40.38
CA VAL A 372 22.26 -21.58 39.63
C VAL A 372 23.33 -20.52 39.84
N THR A 373 22.94 -19.27 40.12
CA THR A 373 23.88 -18.15 40.25
C THR A 373 24.59 -18.16 41.59
N SER A 374 23.85 -18.46 42.67
CA SER A 374 24.35 -18.49 44.04
C SER A 374 24.78 -19.88 44.51
N GLY A 375 24.36 -20.94 43.81
CA GLY A 375 24.57 -22.33 44.21
C GLY A 375 23.75 -22.76 45.44
N ARG A 376 22.80 -21.94 45.89
CA ARG A 376 22.00 -22.21 47.10
C ARG A 376 20.86 -23.18 46.81
N GLU A 377 20.64 -24.12 47.73
CA GLU A 377 19.44 -24.95 47.77
C GLU A 377 18.23 -24.07 48.12
N LEU A 378 17.24 -24.02 47.22
CA LEU A 378 15.98 -23.28 47.42
C LEU A 378 14.92 -24.17 48.08
N THR A 379 14.84 -25.42 47.63
CA THR A 379 13.73 -26.32 47.95
C THR A 379 14.22 -27.77 47.99
N ARG A 380 13.74 -28.53 48.98
CA ARG A 380 13.98 -29.98 49.13
C ARG A 380 12.65 -30.73 49.08
N LEU A 381 12.55 -31.70 48.18
CA LEU A 381 11.34 -32.47 47.88
C LEU A 381 11.63 -33.95 48.09
N THR A 382 11.08 -34.53 49.16
CA THR A 382 11.42 -35.89 49.59
C THR A 382 10.39 -36.92 49.12
N HIS A 383 10.89 -38.05 48.62
CA HIS A 383 10.12 -39.25 48.32
C HIS A 383 10.48 -40.39 49.28
N ALA A 384 9.63 -41.43 49.33
CA ALA A 384 9.92 -42.62 50.13
C ALA A 384 10.93 -43.57 49.45
N SER A 385 11.31 -43.28 48.21
CA SER A 385 12.28 -44.04 47.42
C SER A 385 12.85 -43.17 46.30
N LEU A 386 13.80 -43.72 45.55
CA LEU A 386 14.59 -43.04 44.52
C LEU A 386 13.72 -42.30 43.51
N VAL A 387 13.99 -41.00 43.35
CA VAL A 387 13.43 -40.19 42.28
C VAL A 387 14.13 -40.54 40.96
N GLN A 388 13.37 -41.05 39.99
CA GLN A 388 13.84 -41.56 38.70
C GLN A 388 13.90 -40.47 37.63
N ASN A 389 13.00 -39.49 37.73
CA ASN A 389 12.87 -38.45 36.72
C ASN A 389 12.20 -37.22 37.33
N MET A 390 12.47 -36.06 36.73
CA MET A 390 11.81 -34.82 37.06
C MET A 390 11.73 -33.88 35.86
N THR A 391 10.79 -32.95 35.91
CA THR A 391 10.66 -31.90 34.92
C THR A 391 10.01 -30.65 35.51
N PHE A 392 10.42 -29.49 35.03
CA PHE A 392 9.73 -28.24 35.36
C PHE A 392 8.47 -28.07 34.51
N SER A 393 7.46 -27.40 35.05
CA SER A 393 6.37 -26.88 34.23
C SER A 393 6.88 -25.82 33.24
N PRO A 394 6.17 -25.58 32.12
CA PRO A 394 6.56 -24.56 31.13
C PRO A 394 6.71 -23.14 31.70
N ASP A 395 6.00 -22.81 32.78
CA ASP A 395 6.12 -21.54 33.50
C ASP A 395 7.25 -21.53 34.57
N GLY A 396 7.90 -22.67 34.82
CA GLY A 396 8.96 -22.86 35.81
C GLY A 396 8.52 -22.77 37.28
N GLN A 397 7.22 -22.66 37.57
CA GLN A 397 6.71 -22.50 38.93
C GLN A 397 6.42 -23.82 39.63
N ARG A 398 6.35 -24.93 38.88
CA ARG A 398 6.09 -26.27 39.38
C ARG A 398 7.21 -27.22 38.98
N LEU A 399 7.41 -28.24 39.80
CA LEU A 399 8.25 -29.38 39.47
C LEU A 399 7.40 -30.64 39.56
N ALA A 400 7.43 -31.47 38.52
CA ALA A 400 6.90 -32.82 38.59
C ALA A 400 8.04 -33.80 38.83
N THR A 401 7.84 -34.76 39.73
CA THR A 401 8.81 -35.82 40.05
C THR A 401 8.15 -37.18 39.87
N ALA A 402 8.93 -38.17 39.42
CA ALA A 402 8.53 -39.58 39.34
C ALA A 402 9.48 -40.44 40.16
N SER A 403 8.95 -41.34 40.99
CA SER A 403 9.75 -42.12 41.95
C SER A 403 9.42 -43.61 41.96
N ARG A 404 10.40 -44.40 42.42
CA ARG A 404 10.22 -45.81 42.76
C ARG A 404 9.26 -46.06 43.92
N ASP A 405 8.84 -45.01 44.63
CA ASP A 405 7.78 -45.08 45.65
C ASP A 405 6.37 -45.26 45.07
N LYS A 406 6.28 -45.52 43.76
CA LYS A 406 5.03 -45.71 42.98
C LYS A 406 4.20 -44.44 42.84
N THR A 407 4.80 -43.27 43.09
CA THR A 407 4.14 -41.98 42.91
C THR A 407 4.84 -41.10 41.90
N ALA A 408 4.03 -40.37 41.13
CA ALA A 408 4.44 -39.10 40.56
C ALA A 408 3.81 -37.96 41.37
N ARG A 409 4.55 -36.89 41.61
CA ARG A 409 4.08 -35.77 42.44
C ARG A 409 4.32 -34.45 41.74
N VAL A 410 3.43 -33.50 41.96
CA VAL A 410 3.58 -32.11 41.50
C VAL A 410 3.81 -31.23 42.71
N TRP A 411 4.85 -30.41 42.63
CA TRP A 411 5.29 -29.55 43.72
C TRP A 411 5.21 -28.09 43.29
N ASP A 412 4.77 -27.24 44.20
CA ASP A 412 4.98 -25.81 44.11
C ASP A 412 6.41 -25.49 44.54
N VAL A 413 7.21 -24.92 43.62
CA VAL A 413 8.64 -24.70 43.87
C VAL A 413 8.87 -23.65 44.95
N ALA A 414 8.05 -22.61 45.02
CA ALA A 414 8.23 -21.48 45.92
C ALA A 414 7.90 -21.83 47.39
N SER A 415 6.81 -22.57 47.60
CA SER A 415 6.33 -22.97 48.93
C SER A 415 6.80 -24.36 49.35
N SER A 416 7.44 -25.12 48.46
CA SER A 416 7.83 -26.53 48.67
C SER A 416 6.65 -27.46 48.99
N ARG A 417 5.42 -27.07 48.63
CA ARG A 417 4.21 -27.86 48.92
C ARG A 417 3.93 -28.88 47.83
N GLU A 418 3.57 -30.09 48.24
CA GLU A 418 2.98 -31.09 47.36
C GLU A 418 1.56 -30.63 46.97
N LEU A 419 1.33 -30.41 45.68
CA LEU A 419 0.02 -30.03 45.15
C LEU A 419 -0.81 -31.24 44.76
N VAL A 420 -0.16 -32.25 44.17
CA VAL A 420 -0.82 -33.43 43.61
C VAL A 420 0.04 -34.66 43.82
N ARG A 421 -0.61 -35.78 44.19
CA ARG A 421 -0.03 -37.12 44.23
C ARG A 421 -0.75 -38.05 43.27
N LEU A 422 -0.03 -38.55 42.28
CA LEU A 422 -0.52 -39.47 41.25
C LEU A 422 0.04 -40.85 41.55
N THR A 423 -0.84 -41.78 41.91
CA THR A 423 -0.45 -43.13 42.36
C THR A 423 -0.51 -44.15 41.23
N HIS A 424 0.51 -45.00 41.19
CA HIS A 424 0.62 -46.17 40.33
C HIS A 424 0.73 -47.45 41.16
N GLU A 425 0.58 -48.61 40.51
CA GLU A 425 0.68 -49.91 41.19
C GLU A 425 2.13 -50.39 41.34
N ALA A 426 3.04 -49.78 40.59
CA ALA A 426 4.47 -50.08 40.54
C ALA A 426 5.30 -48.79 40.35
N PRO A 427 6.65 -48.86 40.40
CA PRO A 427 7.55 -47.70 40.24
C PRO A 427 7.23 -46.81 39.02
N VAL A 428 7.29 -45.50 39.21
CA VAL A 428 7.13 -44.52 38.11
C VAL A 428 8.50 -44.09 37.62
N TYR A 429 8.76 -44.25 36.31
CA TYR A 429 10.08 -44.01 35.73
C TYR A 429 10.21 -42.65 35.03
N ARG A 430 9.11 -42.09 34.53
CA ARG A 430 9.10 -40.81 33.79
C ARG A 430 7.85 -40.01 34.11
N VAL A 431 8.02 -38.70 34.12
CA VAL A 431 6.92 -37.74 34.17
C VAL A 431 7.21 -36.58 33.21
N ALA A 432 6.20 -36.10 32.50
CA ALA A 432 6.32 -35.00 31.55
C ALA A 432 5.11 -34.07 31.64
N PHE A 433 5.35 -32.76 31.66
CA PHE A 433 4.29 -31.77 31.41
C PHE A 433 3.98 -31.69 29.92
N SER A 434 2.72 -31.48 29.58
CA SER A 434 2.36 -30.99 28.25
C SER A 434 2.92 -29.57 28.03
N PRO A 435 3.17 -29.14 26.77
CA PRO A 435 3.69 -27.80 26.49
C PRO A 435 2.83 -26.64 27.01
N ASP A 436 1.52 -26.86 27.16
CA ASP A 436 0.57 -25.91 27.74
C ASP A 436 0.49 -25.98 29.28
N GLY A 437 1.20 -26.93 29.90
CA GLY A 437 1.22 -27.17 31.34
C GLY A 437 -0.05 -27.79 31.93
N GLN A 438 -1.09 -28.05 31.13
CA GLN A 438 -2.41 -28.46 31.62
C GLN A 438 -2.47 -29.95 31.98
N ARG A 439 -1.59 -30.76 31.40
CA ARG A 439 -1.59 -32.22 31.52
C ARG A 439 -0.24 -32.73 31.98
N LEU A 440 -0.29 -33.88 32.62
CA LEU A 440 0.90 -34.67 32.95
C LEU A 440 0.80 -36.04 32.31
N ALA A 441 1.90 -36.50 31.71
CA ALA A 441 2.06 -37.87 31.29
C ALA A 441 2.99 -38.59 32.27
N THR A 442 2.60 -39.76 32.75
CA THR A 442 3.43 -40.63 33.58
C THR A 442 3.62 -41.97 32.88
N PHE A 443 4.80 -42.57 33.07
CA PHE A 443 5.11 -43.93 32.60
C PHE A 443 5.64 -44.76 33.77
N SER A 444 5.06 -45.94 33.96
CA SER A 444 5.25 -46.78 35.13
C SER A 444 5.55 -48.23 34.77
N ASP A 445 6.24 -48.92 35.68
CA ASP A 445 6.51 -50.35 35.62
C ASP A 445 5.24 -51.21 35.68
N ASP A 446 4.10 -50.62 36.04
CA ASP A 446 2.78 -51.27 36.02
C ASP A 446 2.25 -51.50 34.59
N LYS A 447 3.10 -51.31 33.58
CA LYS A 447 2.83 -51.45 32.15
C LYS A 447 1.82 -50.41 31.64
N THR A 448 1.63 -49.30 32.35
CA THR A 448 0.75 -48.21 31.92
C THR A 448 1.51 -46.90 31.70
N ALA A 449 1.09 -46.19 30.65
CA ALA A 449 1.27 -44.77 30.53
C ALA A 449 -0.07 -44.08 30.82
N ARG A 450 -0.09 -43.05 31.65
CA ARG A 450 -1.31 -42.35 32.05
C ARG A 450 -1.20 -40.86 31.77
N ILE A 451 -2.28 -40.28 31.27
CA ILE A 451 -2.43 -38.82 31.11
C ILE A 451 -3.35 -38.33 32.22
N TRP A 452 -2.90 -37.33 32.96
CA TRP A 452 -3.59 -36.77 34.10
C TRP A 452 -3.96 -35.32 33.86
N LEU A 453 -5.19 -34.97 34.20
CA LEU A 453 -5.52 -33.61 34.61
C LEU A 453 -5.08 -33.47 36.06
N TRP A 454 -4.36 -32.40 36.37
CA TRP A 454 -3.78 -32.20 37.70
C TRP A 454 -4.19 -30.87 38.33
N ARG A 455 -4.74 -29.94 37.54
CA ARG A 455 -5.29 -28.67 38.03
C ARG A 455 -6.75 -28.83 38.41
N ALA A 456 -7.16 -28.17 39.50
CA ALA A 456 -8.52 -28.24 40.00
C ALA A 456 -9.53 -27.75 38.95
N GLU A 457 -9.20 -26.67 38.23
CA GLU A 457 -10.06 -26.06 37.22
C GLU A 457 -10.33 -27.02 36.05
N ASP A 458 -9.32 -27.76 35.60
CA ASP A 458 -9.48 -28.73 34.50
C ASP A 458 -10.29 -29.94 34.94
N LEU A 459 -10.08 -30.41 36.16
CA LEU A 459 -10.86 -31.50 36.76
C LEU A 459 -12.33 -31.10 36.92
N ILE A 460 -12.60 -29.89 37.41
CA ILE A 460 -13.95 -29.33 37.50
C ILE A 460 -14.58 -29.23 36.12
N ALA A 461 -13.87 -28.67 35.13
CA ALA A 461 -14.39 -28.52 33.78
C ALA A 461 -14.74 -29.86 33.12
N GLU A 462 -13.91 -30.89 33.31
CA GLU A 462 -14.19 -32.23 32.80
C GLU A 462 -15.34 -32.90 33.55
N ALA A 463 -15.44 -32.73 34.88
CA ALA A 463 -16.57 -33.21 35.66
C ALA A 463 -17.88 -32.56 35.19
N CYS A 464 -17.89 -31.23 35.01
CA CYS A 464 -19.06 -30.47 34.56
C CYS A 464 -19.54 -30.85 33.15
N LYS A 465 -18.72 -31.47 32.31
CA LYS A 465 -19.14 -32.02 31.01
C LYS A 465 -19.87 -33.34 31.11
N ARG A 466 -19.58 -34.14 32.15
CA ARG A 466 -20.08 -35.51 32.31
C ARG A 466 -21.25 -35.59 33.28
N LEU A 467 -21.36 -34.63 34.20
CA LEU A 467 -22.44 -34.58 35.17
C LEU A 467 -23.75 -34.15 34.50
N PRO A 468 -24.90 -34.76 34.87
CA PRO A 468 -26.18 -34.44 34.27
C PRO A 468 -26.88 -33.21 34.88
N ARG A 469 -26.49 -32.78 36.09
CA ARG A 469 -27.16 -31.72 36.87
C ARG A 469 -26.26 -31.12 37.96
N ASN A 470 -26.64 -29.95 38.48
CA ASN A 470 -26.11 -29.39 39.72
C ASN A 470 -26.77 -30.01 40.98
N LEU A 471 -26.18 -29.75 42.16
CA LEU A 471 -26.79 -30.04 43.45
C LEU A 471 -28.07 -29.22 43.64
N THR A 472 -29.08 -29.82 44.29
CA THR A 472 -30.29 -29.08 44.71
C THR A 472 -29.97 -28.13 45.88
N HIS A 473 -30.89 -27.21 46.19
CA HIS A 473 -30.71 -26.31 47.33
C HIS A 473 -30.75 -27.07 48.67
N GLN A 474 -31.51 -28.16 48.74
CA GLN A 474 -31.51 -29.05 49.89
C GLN A 474 -30.20 -29.83 50.02
N GLU A 475 -29.70 -30.45 48.93
CA GLU A 475 -28.41 -31.16 48.93
C GLU A 475 -27.25 -30.23 49.31
N TRP A 476 -27.25 -28.99 48.79
CA TRP A 476 -26.24 -27.99 49.12
C TRP A 476 -26.20 -27.67 50.62
N ARG A 477 -27.35 -27.38 51.24
CA ARG A 477 -27.46 -27.09 52.67
C ARG A 477 -27.08 -28.26 53.56
N GLN A 478 -27.22 -29.49 53.08
CA GLN A 478 -26.81 -30.68 53.83
C GLN A 478 -25.28 -30.81 53.91
N TYR A 479 -24.57 -30.54 52.81
CA TYR A 479 -23.12 -30.73 52.75
C TYR A 479 -22.31 -29.48 53.11
N MET A 480 -22.86 -28.30 52.83
CA MET A 480 -22.24 -27.02 53.13
C MET A 480 -22.77 -26.49 54.47
N ARG A 481 -21.88 -25.90 55.28
CA ARG A 481 -22.30 -25.17 56.50
C ARG A 481 -23.24 -24.03 56.10
N GLU A 482 -24.21 -23.69 56.96
CA GLU A 482 -25.31 -22.76 56.66
C GLU A 482 -24.86 -21.37 56.16
N GLU A 483 -23.62 -20.97 56.43
CA GLU A 483 -23.06 -19.67 56.03
C GLU A 483 -22.62 -19.59 54.56
N VAL A 484 -22.60 -20.69 53.80
CA VAL A 484 -22.14 -20.69 52.40
C VAL A 484 -23.32 -20.51 51.44
N PRO A 485 -23.44 -19.35 50.74
CA PRO A 485 -24.53 -19.11 49.81
C PRO A 485 -24.48 -20.10 48.64
N TYR A 486 -25.66 -20.53 48.20
CA TYR A 486 -25.79 -21.43 47.06
C TYR A 486 -25.24 -20.79 45.79
N HIS A 487 -24.44 -21.55 45.06
CA HIS A 487 -24.11 -21.27 43.67
C HIS A 487 -24.07 -22.56 42.86
N ALA A 488 -24.35 -22.47 41.57
CA ALA A 488 -24.24 -23.61 40.67
C ALA A 488 -22.76 -24.00 40.51
N THR A 489 -22.39 -25.21 40.94
CA THR A 489 -21.03 -25.76 40.80
C THR A 489 -20.59 -25.81 39.33
N CYS A 490 -21.52 -26.11 38.43
CA CYS A 490 -21.33 -26.15 36.99
C CYS A 490 -22.30 -25.15 36.32
N PRO A 491 -21.85 -23.98 35.84
CA PRO A 491 -22.74 -22.91 35.38
C PRO A 491 -23.72 -23.30 34.27
N ASN A 492 -23.34 -24.27 33.43
CA ASN A 492 -24.13 -24.68 32.26
C ASN A 492 -25.08 -25.86 32.50
N LEU A 493 -25.09 -26.42 33.72
CA LEU A 493 -25.96 -27.55 34.06
C LEU A 493 -27.24 -27.07 34.74
N PRO A 494 -28.38 -27.74 34.53
CA PRO A 494 -29.63 -27.39 35.19
C PRO A 494 -29.51 -27.58 36.71
N VAL A 495 -30.14 -26.67 37.45
CA VAL A 495 -30.39 -26.83 38.89
C VAL A 495 -31.75 -27.53 39.04
N PRO A 496 -31.80 -28.78 39.53
CA PRO A 496 -33.06 -29.46 39.76
C PRO A 496 -33.86 -28.76 40.85
N LYS A 497 -35.19 -28.85 40.77
CA LYS A 497 -36.06 -28.44 41.87
C LYS A 497 -35.89 -29.42 43.03
N ASP A 498 -36.00 -28.89 44.25
CA ASP A 498 -35.95 -29.66 45.51
C ASP A 498 -37.04 -30.74 45.55
#